data_AF-A0A8T7GLL7-F1
#
_entry.id   AF-A0A8T7GLL7-F1
#
_cell.length_a   1.000
_cell.length_b   1.000
_cell.length_c   1.000
_cell.angle_alpha   90.00
_cell.angle_beta   90.00
_cell.angle_gamma   90.00
#
_symmetry.space_group_name_H-M   'P 1'
#
loop_
_entity.id
_entity.type
_entity.pdbx_description
1 polymer ?
#
loop_
_entity_poly.entity_id
_entity_poly.type
_entity_poly.pdbx_seq_one_letter_code
_entity_poly.pdbx_strand_id
1 'polypeptide(L)'
;MVKAPRGYRHRTRKLLRKHIRERGAVPPLSLIMHEYKPGDKVYIIINPSVHKAMPHRRYHGKVGTVVGKRGKAYIVQLRVGSKIKTLFIRPEHLRPVPPEALGGKE
;
A
#
# COMPACT_ATOMS: atom_id res chain seq x y z
N MET A 1 33.23 10.40 -4.63
CA MET A 1 31.79 10.11 -4.93
C MET A 1 30.97 10.36 -3.67
N VAL A 2 29.96 11.24 -3.72
CA VAL A 2 29.17 11.62 -2.52
C VAL A 2 28.10 10.58 -2.21
N LYS A 3 27.94 10.24 -0.93
CA LYS A 3 26.94 9.29 -0.46
C LYS A 3 25.53 9.84 -0.65
N ALA A 4 24.67 9.05 -1.28
CA ALA A 4 23.28 9.43 -1.50
C ALA A 4 22.49 9.55 -0.18
N PRO A 5 21.54 10.49 -0.07
CA PRO A 5 20.75 10.70 1.14
C PRO A 5 19.78 9.53 1.42
N ARG A 6 19.48 9.30 2.69
CA ARG A 6 18.62 8.18 3.16
C ARG A 6 17.18 8.58 3.51
N GLY A 7 16.70 9.73 3.01
CA GLY A 7 15.35 10.23 3.33
C GLY A 7 14.22 9.38 2.76
N TYR A 8 13.03 9.47 3.35
CA TYR A 8 11.81 8.71 2.98
C TYR A 8 11.42 8.81 1.51
N ARG A 9 11.72 9.93 0.83
CA ARG A 9 11.40 10.20 -0.59
C ARG A 9 12.61 10.26 -1.55
N HIS A 10 13.80 9.89 -1.11
CA HIS A 10 14.96 9.73 -2.00
C HIS A 10 14.62 8.81 -3.20
N ARG A 11 15.08 9.01 -4.44
CA ARG A 11 14.83 8.05 -5.57
C ARG A 11 13.37 7.61 -5.81
N THR A 12 12.34 8.31 -5.32
CA THR A 12 10.92 7.94 -5.55
C THR A 12 10.27 8.72 -6.68
N ARG A 13 11.04 9.47 -7.49
CA ARG A 13 10.50 10.37 -8.52
C ARG A 13 9.51 9.68 -9.46
N LYS A 14 9.83 8.47 -9.94
CA LYS A 14 8.92 7.70 -10.80
C LYS A 14 7.81 7.01 -10.01
N LEU A 15 8.15 6.41 -8.86
CA LEU A 15 7.21 5.65 -8.03
C LEU A 15 6.06 6.50 -7.47
N LEU A 16 6.36 7.72 -7.02
CA LEU A 16 5.37 8.65 -6.45
C LEU A 16 4.84 9.67 -7.48
N ARG A 17 5.07 9.44 -8.78
CA ARG A 17 4.49 10.27 -9.83
C ARG A 17 3.22 9.62 -10.34
N LYS A 18 2.12 10.38 -10.34
CA LYS A 18 0.89 9.99 -11.04
C LYS A 18 1.02 10.21 -12.55
N HIS A 19 0.26 9.44 -13.31
CA HIS A 19 0.08 9.68 -14.73
C HIS A 19 -0.57 11.06 -14.96
N ILE A 20 -0.29 11.68 -16.11
CA ILE A 20 -0.72 13.07 -16.40
C ILE A 20 -2.25 13.19 -16.33
N ARG A 21 -2.96 12.19 -16.88
CA ARG A 21 -4.43 12.13 -16.88
C ARG A 21 -5.06 11.84 -15.52
N GLU A 22 -4.27 11.34 -14.56
CA GLU A 22 -4.74 11.01 -13.21
C GLU A 22 -4.35 12.08 -12.17
N ARG A 23 -3.64 13.12 -12.62
CA ARG A 23 -3.20 14.22 -11.77
C ARG A 23 -4.42 14.99 -11.26
N GLY A 24 -4.46 15.26 -9.95
CA GLY A 24 -5.58 15.94 -9.31
C GLY A 24 -6.80 15.05 -9.02
N ALA A 25 -6.86 13.83 -9.58
CA ALA A 25 -7.95 12.92 -9.32
C ALA A 25 -7.98 12.47 -7.85
N VAL A 26 -9.16 12.59 -7.24
CA VAL A 26 -9.49 12.00 -5.94
C VAL A 26 -9.40 10.47 -6.08
N PRO A 27 -8.89 9.75 -5.05
CA PRO A 27 -8.94 8.29 -5.07
C PRO A 27 -10.37 7.80 -5.34
N PRO A 28 -10.56 6.75 -6.16
CA PRO A 28 -11.89 6.20 -6.42
C PRO A 28 -12.63 5.87 -5.11
N LEU A 29 -13.91 6.25 -5.04
CA LEU A 29 -14.77 5.97 -3.89
C LEU A 29 -14.84 4.47 -3.58
N SER A 30 -14.79 3.63 -4.61
CA SER A 30 -14.76 2.17 -4.49
C SER A 30 -13.60 1.67 -3.62
N LEU A 31 -12.45 2.34 -3.60
CA LEU A 31 -11.33 1.96 -2.74
C LEU A 31 -11.52 2.43 -1.30
N ILE A 32 -12.07 3.62 -1.12
CA ILE A 32 -12.25 4.23 0.20
C ILE A 32 -13.31 3.48 0.98
N MET A 33 -14.39 3.08 0.31
CA MET A 33 -15.51 2.37 0.89
C MET A 33 -15.30 0.85 0.95
N HIS A 34 -14.21 0.33 0.38
CA HIS A 34 -13.92 -1.09 0.46
C HIS A 34 -13.64 -1.49 1.93
N GLU A 35 -14.46 -2.41 2.44
CA GLU A 35 -14.26 -3.00 3.75
C GLU A 35 -13.33 -4.20 3.64
N TYR A 36 -12.21 -4.16 4.37
CA TYR A 36 -11.28 -5.28 4.45
C TYR A 36 -11.49 -6.00 5.77
N LYS A 37 -11.64 -7.32 5.70
CA LYS A 37 -11.78 -8.20 6.86
C LYS A 37 -10.40 -8.70 7.32
N PRO A 38 -10.23 -9.03 8.61
CA PRO A 38 -9.05 -9.75 9.07
C PRO A 38 -8.87 -11.06 8.29
N GLY A 39 -7.65 -11.33 7.82
CA GLY A 39 -7.33 -12.48 6.96
C GLY A 39 -7.23 -12.13 5.47
N ASP A 40 -7.82 -11.01 5.04
CA ASP A 40 -7.78 -10.60 3.63
C ASP A 40 -6.36 -10.27 3.19
N LYS A 41 -6.02 -10.73 1.98
CA LYS A 41 -4.77 -10.35 1.32
C LYS A 41 -4.99 -9.07 0.52
N VAL A 42 -4.09 -8.11 0.69
CA VAL A 42 -4.15 -6.79 0.06
C VAL A 42 -2.83 -6.44 -0.59
N TYR A 43 -2.90 -5.81 -1.77
CA TYR A 43 -1.74 -5.17 -2.37
C TYR A 43 -1.54 -3.79 -1.78
N ILE A 44 -0.30 -3.47 -1.40
CA ILE A 44 0.09 -2.15 -0.92
C ILE A 44 0.52 -1.31 -2.11
N ILE A 45 -0.39 -0.47 -2.62
CA ILE A 45 -0.15 0.42 -3.75
C ILE A 45 -0.30 1.87 -3.27
N ILE A 46 0.83 2.57 -3.18
CA ILE A 46 0.85 3.96 -2.71
C ILE A 46 0.12 4.85 -3.70
N ASN A 47 -0.83 5.63 -3.19
CA ASN A 47 -1.45 6.72 -3.91
C ASN A 47 -0.75 8.04 -3.56
N PRO A 48 0.01 8.66 -4.48
CA PRO A 48 0.82 9.83 -4.15
C PRO A 48 0.02 11.08 -3.76
N SER A 49 -1.26 11.15 -4.14
CA SER A 49 -2.14 12.28 -3.81
C SER A 49 -2.53 12.35 -2.32
N VAL A 50 -2.46 11.22 -1.61
CA VAL A 50 -2.85 11.14 -0.20
C VAL A 50 -1.62 10.90 0.64
N HIS A 51 -1.22 11.88 1.45
CA HIS A 51 -0.03 11.78 2.30
C HIS A 51 -0.29 11.11 3.66
N LYS A 52 -1.55 11.06 4.10
CA LYS A 52 -1.92 10.53 5.42
C LYS A 52 -1.80 9.00 5.44
N ALA A 53 -1.12 8.45 6.45
CA ALA A 53 -0.87 7.02 6.61
C ALA A 53 -0.24 6.34 5.37
N MET A 54 0.57 7.10 4.62
CA MET A 54 1.30 6.58 3.47
C MET A 54 2.41 5.63 3.94
N PRO A 55 2.48 4.39 3.42
CA PRO A 55 3.55 3.48 3.78
C PRO A 55 4.88 3.90 3.13
N HIS A 56 5.99 3.48 3.73
CA HIS A 56 7.31 3.71 3.13
C HIS A 56 7.43 2.98 1.78
N ARG A 57 8.16 3.57 0.83
CA ARG A 57 8.32 3.04 -0.53
C ARG A 57 8.73 1.56 -0.59
N ARG A 58 9.46 1.06 0.42
CA ARG A 58 9.98 -0.32 0.42
C ARG A 58 8.86 -1.35 0.40
N TYR A 59 7.66 -0.95 0.84
CA TYR A 59 6.48 -1.80 0.93
C TYR A 59 5.57 -1.66 -0.28
N HIS A 60 5.85 -0.71 -1.18
CA HIS A 60 5.09 -0.55 -2.41
C HIS A 60 5.19 -1.81 -3.28
N GLY A 61 4.05 -2.29 -3.79
CA GLY A 61 3.96 -3.49 -4.62
C GLY A 61 4.10 -4.80 -3.84
N LYS A 62 4.07 -4.77 -2.50
CA LYS A 62 4.05 -5.98 -1.67
C LYS A 62 2.62 -6.36 -1.33
N VAL A 63 2.43 -7.66 -1.12
CA VAL A 63 1.20 -8.22 -0.57
C VAL A 63 1.34 -8.28 0.95
N GLY A 64 0.30 -7.87 1.66
CA GLY A 64 0.18 -8.04 3.09
C GLY A 64 -1.16 -8.68 3.46
N THR A 65 -1.25 -9.14 4.71
CA THR A 65 -2.47 -9.67 5.30
C THR A 65 -3.04 -8.66 6.27
N VAL A 66 -4.33 -8.39 6.16
CA VAL A 66 -5.06 -7.52 7.09
C VAL A 66 -5.25 -8.26 8.40
N VAL A 67 -4.85 -7.65 9.51
CA VAL A 67 -5.00 -8.22 10.87
C VAL A 67 -6.14 -7.56 11.61
N GLY A 68 -6.47 -6.32 11.26
CA GLY A 68 -7.57 -5.59 11.87
C GLY A 68 -7.62 -4.15 11.40
N LYS A 69 -8.41 -3.33 12.10
CA LYS A 69 -8.63 -1.92 11.81
C LYS A 69 -8.38 -1.10 13.06
N ARG A 70 -7.71 0.05 12.92
CA ARG A 70 -7.48 1.03 13.98
C ARG A 70 -7.88 2.42 13.46
N GLY A 71 -9.03 2.90 13.92
CA GLY A 71 -9.63 4.14 13.42
C GLY A 71 -9.89 4.07 11.91
N LYS A 72 -9.30 5.00 11.15
CA LYS A 72 -9.44 5.07 9.67
C LYS A 72 -8.41 4.21 8.91
N ALA A 73 -7.46 3.60 9.61
CA ALA A 73 -6.40 2.80 8.99
C ALA A 73 -6.58 1.31 9.28
N TYR A 74 -6.10 0.48 8.37
CA TYR A 74 -5.99 -0.96 8.53
C TYR A 74 -4.60 -1.33 9.04
N ILE A 75 -4.56 -2.35 9.88
CA ILE A 75 -3.35 -2.99 10.37
C ILE A 75 -3.00 -4.08 9.38
N VAL A 76 -1.91 -3.88 8.63
CA VAL A 76 -1.45 -4.82 7.60
C VAL A 76 -0.12 -5.40 8.04
N GLN A 77 -0.06 -6.73 8.14
CA GLN A 77 1.19 -7.45 8.36
C GLN A 77 1.77 -7.90 7.03
N LEU A 78 3.07 -7.71 6.85
CA LEU A 78 3.78 -8.18 5.67
C LEU A 78 5.16 -8.73 6.03
N ARG A 79 5.62 -9.70 5.25
CA ARG A 79 6.95 -10.29 5.41
C ARG A 79 7.94 -9.57 4.49
N VAL A 80 8.96 -8.94 5.07
CA VAL A 80 10.11 -8.37 4.32
C VAL A 80 11.35 -9.19 4.62
N GLY A 81 11.72 -10.05 3.67
CA GLY A 81 12.82 -11.00 3.87
C GLY A 81 12.47 -11.96 5.00
N SER A 82 13.25 -11.95 6.08
CA SER A 82 13.04 -12.80 7.25
C SER A 82 12.13 -12.19 8.33
N LYS A 83 11.81 -10.89 8.25
CA LYS A 83 11.10 -10.19 9.33
C LYS A 83 9.64 -9.90 8.96
N ILE A 84 8.76 -10.14 9.92
CA ILE A 84 7.36 -9.70 9.87
C ILE A 84 7.29 -8.24 10.32
N LYS A 85 6.57 -7.42 9.57
CA LYS A 85 6.39 -6.00 9.86
C LYS A 85 4.92 -5.64 9.83
N THR A 86 4.50 -4.90 10.83
CA THR A 86 3.13 -4.37 10.95
C THR A 86 3.12 -2.92 10.48
N LEU A 87 2.16 -2.60 9.61
CA LEU A 87 1.96 -1.26 9.05
C LEU A 87 0.53 -0.78 9.33
N PHE A 88 0.39 0.53 9.51
CA PHE A 88 -0.90 1.20 9.62
C PHE A 88 -1.13 1.98 8.33
N ILE A 89 -2.03 1.48 7.48
CA ILE A 89 -2.23 1.97 6.12
C ILE A 89 -3.70 2.28 5.93
N ARG A 90 -4.02 3.44 5.34
CA ARG A 90 -5.40 3.77 5.00
C ARG A 90 -5.85 3.08 3.70
N PRO A 91 -7.16 2.89 3.49
CA PRO A 91 -7.69 2.21 2.30
C PRO A 91 -7.27 2.84 0.97
N GLU A 92 -6.92 4.14 0.90
CA GLU A 92 -6.48 4.77 -0.35
C GLU A 92 -5.16 4.20 -0.90
N HIS A 93 -4.45 3.44 -0.08
CA HIS A 93 -3.18 2.79 -0.42
C HIS A 93 -3.27 1.27 -0.49
N LEU A 94 -4.48 0.72 -0.38
CA LEU A 94 -4.73 -0.71 -0.45
C LEU A 94 -5.50 -1.03 -1.72
N ARG A 95 -5.22 -2.19 -2.29
CA ARG A 95 -6.06 -2.81 -3.32
C ARG A 95 -6.41 -4.23 -2.89
N PRO A 96 -7.65 -4.69 -3.12
CA PRO A 96 -8.01 -6.07 -2.91
C PRO A 96 -7.21 -6.96 -3.87
N VAL A 97 -6.81 -8.14 -3.39
CA VAL A 97 -6.23 -9.18 -4.23
C VAL A 97 -7.38 -10.07 -4.71
N PRO A 98 -7.57 -10.27 -6.03
CA PRO A 98 -8.52 -11.25 -6.54
C PRO A 98 -8.14 -12.66 -6.03
N PRO A 99 -9.12 -13.49 -5.63
CA PRO A 99 -8.86 -14.84 -5.14
C PRO A 99 -8.11 -15.71 -6.17
N GLU A 100 -8.35 -15.50 -7.46
CA GLU A 100 -7.68 -16.18 -8.59
C GLU A 100 -6.15 -15.97 -8.59
N ALA A 101 -5.67 -14.80 -8.14
CA ALA A 101 -4.25 -14.48 -8.11
C ALA A 101 -3.49 -15.13 -6.94
N LEU A 102 -4.18 -15.86 -6.06
CA LEU A 102 -3.61 -16.47 -4.86
C LEU A 102 -3.10 -17.90 -5.05
N GLY A 103 -3.06 -18.40 -6.29
CA GLY A 103 -2.46 -19.70 -6.59
C GLY A 103 -3.27 -20.87 -6.04
N GLY A 104 -4.60 -20.73 -5.99
CA GLY A 104 -5.49 -21.87 -5.94
C GLY A 104 -5.45 -22.57 -7.28
N LYS A 105 -4.60 -23.58 -7.41
CA LYS A 105 -4.94 -24.73 -8.26
C LYS A 105 -6.23 -25.30 -7.69
N GLU A 106 -7.31 -25.26 -8.47
CA GLU A 106 -8.12 -26.46 -8.60
C GLU A 106 -7.34 -27.45 -9.48
#